data_AF-A0AAW0A145-F1
#
_entry.id   AF-A0AAW0A145-F1
#
_cell.length_a   1.000
_cell.length_b   1.000
_cell.length_c   1.000
_cell.angle_alpha   90.00
_cell.angle_beta   90.00
_cell.angle_gamma   90.00
#
_symmetry.space_group_name_H-M   'P 1'
#
loop_
_entity.id
_entity.type
_entity.pdbx_description
1 polymer ?
#
loop_
_entity_poly.entity_id
_entity_poly.type
_entity_poly.pdbx_seq_one_letter_code
_entity_poly.pdbx_strand_id
1 'polypeptide(L)'
;MTQKSTDLFRGDCTAEKAQVWLRILEGTFTETMKDELKLYKFQRALYPGSAAEKWWKDLKDGDKSDFATLTKAFDAKWPMPQFISRPQTLVINEIKANKLPLHEVGRVVKDEDGVEVLSHQAWAQRTRKLLADIPSGDAGMLLMEHVRDGLPVALRRLIASETKLDSWEKWLAAVEAIDLHALNDVHEELGLPRSGVLENDSAWVSPSNAENEAALTDIAQRLGVTYMLSPQRTPPPPRRVTTPYTPAAARLSQPEFTSRPSQPRYNPPTYPSTPPQRGPPPHMLSSSFGGSATMRPGNIFAKHVLATPGSPSAGRGDPAGLSGDPARDAELARTLNSNPRLYGTDAASVQRYTADTTSWMTSPRNYALFPFSPGTVAPGSKECWNCGTLTSPPHGAGSCTSATRIPRIEYNIRR
;
A
#
# COMPACT_ATOMS: atom_id res chain seq x y z
N MET A 1 1.51 11.73 36.99
CA MET A 1 0.47 10.87 36.39
C MET A 1 -0.66 11.78 35.92
N THR A 2 -0.81 11.97 34.61
CA THR A 2 -1.92 12.71 34.03
C THR A 2 -3.19 11.88 34.23
N GLN A 3 -4.14 12.37 35.03
CA GLN A 3 -5.47 11.78 35.11
C GLN A 3 -6.11 11.85 33.72
N LYS A 4 -6.16 10.71 33.03
CA LYS A 4 -6.91 10.59 31.78
C LYS A 4 -8.38 10.82 32.16
N SER A 5 -8.94 11.94 31.70
CA SER A 5 -10.36 12.22 31.87
C SER A 5 -11.13 11.05 31.28
N THR A 6 -11.97 10.39 32.08
CA THR A 6 -12.83 9.31 31.58
C THR A 6 -13.83 9.95 30.63
N ASP A 7 -13.77 9.60 29.35
CA ASP A 7 -14.77 10.04 28.38
C ASP A 7 -16.16 9.54 28.82
N LEU A 8 -17.17 10.40 28.67
CA LEU A 8 -18.56 10.08 29.03
C LEU A 8 -19.13 9.06 28.03
N PHE A 9 -19.83 8.06 28.53
CA PHE A 9 -20.42 7.00 27.68
C PHE A 9 -21.77 7.42 27.10
N ARG A 10 -21.92 7.25 25.78
CA ARG A 10 -23.15 7.61 25.06
C ARG A 10 -24.04 6.41 24.83
N GLY A 11 -23.43 5.23 24.62
CA GLY A 11 -24.13 3.98 24.38
C GLY A 11 -24.93 3.94 23.08
N ASP A 12 -24.60 4.81 22.13
CA ASP A 12 -25.31 4.97 20.85
C ASP A 12 -24.70 4.16 19.69
N CYS A 13 -23.46 3.65 19.76
CA CYS A 13 -22.78 3.08 18.57
C CYS A 13 -21.67 2.05 18.85
N THR A 14 -21.36 1.26 17.80
CA THR A 14 -20.30 0.22 17.69
C THR A 14 -18.87 0.71 17.92
N ALA A 15 -18.62 2.02 17.81
CA ALA A 15 -17.28 2.59 17.98
C ALA A 15 -16.88 2.66 19.46
N GLU A 16 -17.83 2.88 20.37
CA GLU A 16 -17.59 2.86 21.81
C GLU A 16 -17.58 1.41 22.30
N LYS A 17 -16.39 0.91 22.69
CA LYS A 17 -16.26 -0.41 23.30
C LYS A 17 -16.83 -0.35 24.73
N ALA A 18 -18.14 -0.53 24.87
CA ALA A 18 -18.89 -0.41 26.14
C ALA A 18 -18.21 -1.12 27.32
N GLN A 19 -17.72 -2.35 27.08
CA GLN A 19 -17.00 -3.16 28.06
C GLN A 19 -15.63 -2.59 28.46
N VAL A 20 -14.91 -1.97 27.51
CA VAL A 20 -13.64 -1.29 27.79
C VAL A 20 -13.89 -0.05 28.63
N TRP A 21 -14.94 0.72 28.29
CA TRP A 21 -15.33 1.87 29.08
C TRP A 21 -15.71 1.48 30.52
N LEU A 22 -16.51 0.43 30.70
CA LEU A 22 -16.92 -0.04 32.02
C LEU A 22 -15.71 -0.43 32.87
N ARG A 23 -14.74 -1.15 32.29
CA ARG A 23 -13.49 -1.49 32.99
C ARG A 23 -12.64 -0.28 33.38
N ILE A 24 -12.59 0.74 32.52
CA ILE A 24 -11.91 2.00 32.84
C ILE A 24 -12.61 2.68 34.03
N LEU A 25 -13.95 2.70 34.03
CA LEU A 25 -14.73 3.25 35.14
C LEU A 25 -14.50 2.46 36.44
N GLU A 26 -14.52 1.13 36.37
CA GLU A 26 -14.24 0.24 37.52
C GLU A 26 -12.84 0.47 38.10
N GLY A 27 -11.84 0.72 37.25
CA GLY A 27 -10.50 1.09 37.67
C GLY A 27 -10.43 2.40 38.47
N THR A 28 -11.49 3.22 38.46
CA THR A 28 -11.60 4.42 39.30
C THR A 28 -12.24 4.18 40.67
N PHE A 29 -12.70 2.95 40.94
CA PHE A 29 -13.27 2.58 42.23
C PHE A 29 -12.15 2.15 43.19
N THR A 30 -12.33 2.47 44.46
CA THR A 30 -11.48 1.93 45.52
C THR A 30 -12.14 0.70 46.13
N GLU A 31 -11.36 -0.23 46.69
CA GLU A 31 -11.87 -1.47 47.28
C GLU A 31 -12.90 -1.23 48.39
N THR A 32 -12.79 -0.11 49.10
CA THR A 32 -13.69 0.28 50.19
C THR A 32 -14.90 1.08 49.72
N MET A 33 -15.07 1.28 48.40
CA MET A 33 -16.15 2.09 47.87
C MET A 33 -17.48 1.35 48.01
N LYS A 34 -18.44 1.98 48.67
CA LYS A 34 -19.81 1.45 48.77
C LYS A 34 -20.52 1.52 47.43
N ASP A 35 -21.47 0.61 47.22
CA ASP A 35 -22.16 0.48 45.94
C ASP A 35 -23.00 1.71 45.59
N GLU A 36 -23.57 2.42 46.56
CA GLU A 36 -24.32 3.65 46.28
C GLU A 36 -23.44 4.71 45.61
N LEU A 37 -22.16 4.80 46.02
CA LEU A 37 -21.21 5.72 45.43
C LEU A 37 -20.75 5.25 44.04
N LYS A 38 -20.62 3.93 43.82
CA LYS A 38 -20.32 3.37 42.49
C LYS A 38 -21.44 3.66 41.50
N LEU A 39 -22.70 3.45 41.90
CA LEU A 39 -23.88 3.74 41.09
C LEU A 39 -23.99 5.24 40.78
N TYR A 40 -23.73 6.10 41.77
CA TYR A 40 -23.67 7.55 41.55
C TYR A 40 -22.60 7.93 40.52
N LYS A 41 -21.38 7.38 40.66
CA LYS A 41 -20.29 7.61 39.69
C LYS A 41 -20.66 7.10 38.30
N PHE A 42 -21.26 5.92 38.21
CA PHE A 42 -21.74 5.35 36.94
C PHE A 42 -22.71 6.30 36.25
N GLN A 43 -23.74 6.76 36.96
CA GLN A 43 -24.71 7.72 36.42
C GLN A 43 -24.04 9.01 35.93
N ARG A 44 -23.06 9.55 36.68
CA ARG A 44 -22.32 10.76 36.28
C ARG A 44 -21.38 10.56 35.10
N ALA A 45 -21.00 9.32 34.83
CA ALA A 45 -20.15 8.96 33.70
C ALA A 45 -20.94 8.73 32.40
N LEU A 46 -22.28 8.84 32.44
CA LEU A 46 -23.13 8.80 31.25
C LEU A 46 -23.25 10.19 30.62
N TYR A 47 -23.24 10.25 29.28
CA TYR A 47 -23.42 11.50 28.56
C TYR A 47 -24.88 11.99 28.65
N PRO A 48 -25.16 13.26 29.01
CA PRO A 48 -26.52 13.78 29.11
C PRO A 48 -27.31 13.67 27.79
N GLY A 49 -28.55 13.18 27.86
CA GLY A 49 -29.44 12.98 26.72
C GLY A 49 -29.12 11.76 25.85
N SER A 50 -28.09 11.00 26.20
CA SER A 50 -27.63 9.84 25.43
C SER A 50 -28.54 8.61 25.56
N ALA A 51 -28.30 7.60 24.72
CA ALA A 51 -29.00 6.32 24.79
C ALA A 51 -28.71 5.59 26.10
N ALA A 52 -27.48 5.68 26.61
CA ALA A 52 -27.10 5.09 27.88
C ALA A 52 -27.81 5.76 29.07
N GLU A 53 -27.91 7.10 29.09
CA GLU A 53 -28.61 7.81 30.16
C GLU A 53 -30.12 7.51 30.16
N LYS A 54 -30.74 7.43 28.97
CA LYS A 54 -32.14 7.02 28.83
C LYS A 54 -32.36 5.60 29.34
N TRP A 55 -31.51 4.66 28.91
CA TRP A 55 -31.55 3.28 29.40
C TRP A 55 -31.41 3.21 30.93
N TRP A 56 -30.48 3.97 31.52
CA TRP A 56 -30.31 4.03 32.96
C TRP A 56 -31.56 4.55 33.68
N LYS A 57 -32.23 5.56 33.14
CA LYS A 57 -33.49 6.08 33.70
C LYS A 57 -34.60 5.03 33.67
N ASP A 58 -34.70 4.29 32.57
CA ASP A 58 -35.73 3.26 32.36
C ASP A 58 -35.43 1.92 33.07
N LEU A 59 -34.21 1.75 33.59
CA LEU A 59 -33.78 0.54 34.29
C LEU A 59 -34.53 0.38 35.63
N LYS A 60 -34.95 -0.83 35.97
CA LYS A 60 -35.75 -1.13 37.17
C LYS A 60 -34.95 -0.86 38.44
N ASP A 61 -35.62 -0.48 39.53
CA ASP A 61 -34.95 -0.19 40.81
C ASP A 61 -34.19 -1.42 41.38
N GLY A 62 -34.69 -2.64 41.12
CA GLY A 62 -34.01 -3.87 41.50
C GLY A 62 -32.69 -4.11 40.75
N ASP A 63 -32.53 -3.57 39.54
CA ASP A 63 -31.28 -3.65 38.78
C ASP A 63 -30.31 -2.50 39.15
N LYS A 64 -30.74 -1.58 40.02
CA LYS A 64 -29.98 -0.46 40.58
C LYS A 64 -29.65 -0.67 42.06
N SER A 65 -29.87 -1.85 42.63
CA SER A 65 -29.65 -2.10 44.06
C SER A 65 -28.17 -2.15 44.42
N ASP A 66 -27.35 -2.71 43.53
CA ASP A 66 -25.93 -2.95 43.75
C ASP A 66 -25.19 -2.89 42.41
N PHE A 67 -23.86 -2.79 42.46
CA PHE A 67 -23.09 -2.61 41.24
C PHE A 67 -23.02 -3.90 40.40
N ALA A 68 -23.19 -5.07 41.03
CA ALA A 68 -23.12 -6.36 40.33
C ALA A 68 -24.38 -6.63 39.51
N THR A 69 -25.56 -6.29 40.02
CA THR A 69 -26.83 -6.35 39.28
C THR A 69 -26.84 -5.36 38.13
N LEU A 70 -26.35 -4.14 38.35
CA LEU A 70 -26.16 -3.16 37.29
C LEU A 70 -25.24 -3.69 36.17
N THR A 71 -24.11 -4.29 36.53
CA THR A 71 -23.15 -4.82 35.54
C THR A 71 -23.79 -5.91 34.68
N LYS A 72 -24.58 -6.81 35.26
CA LYS A 72 -25.34 -7.81 34.50
C LYS A 72 -26.36 -7.17 33.56
N ALA A 73 -27.08 -6.15 34.00
CA ALA A 73 -28.03 -5.43 33.15
C ALA A 73 -27.32 -4.67 32.03
N PHE A 74 -26.15 -4.10 32.31
CA PHE A 74 -25.29 -3.43 31.34
C PHE A 74 -24.80 -4.41 30.27
N ASP A 75 -24.30 -5.57 30.67
CA ASP A 75 -23.84 -6.63 29.76
C ASP A 75 -24.97 -7.19 28.90
N ALA A 76 -26.19 -7.27 29.43
CA ALA A 76 -27.36 -7.67 28.65
C ALA A 76 -27.73 -6.60 27.59
N LYS A 77 -27.56 -5.31 27.90
CA LYS A 77 -27.89 -4.20 27.00
C LYS A 77 -26.81 -3.96 25.95
N TRP A 78 -25.54 -4.04 26.33
CA TRP A 78 -24.36 -3.89 25.48
C TRP A 78 -23.50 -5.15 25.60
N PRO A 79 -23.93 -6.26 24.97
CA PRO A 79 -23.20 -7.51 25.03
C PRO A 79 -21.78 -7.30 24.51
N MET A 80 -20.82 -7.95 25.17
CA MET A 80 -19.45 -7.97 24.67
C MET A 80 -19.50 -8.48 23.22
N PRO A 81 -18.94 -7.73 22.25
CA PRO A 81 -18.85 -8.22 20.88
C PRO A 81 -18.24 -9.60 20.93
N GLN A 82 -19.01 -10.62 20.52
CA GLN A 82 -18.43 -11.95 20.41
C GLN A 82 -17.29 -11.79 19.43
N PHE A 83 -16.08 -12.07 19.89
CA PHE A 83 -14.94 -12.24 19.00
C PHE A 83 -15.30 -13.43 18.15
N ILE A 84 -15.87 -13.15 16.98
CA ILE A 84 -15.96 -14.14 15.91
C ILE A 84 -14.50 -14.45 15.64
N SER A 85 -14.04 -15.60 16.16
CA SER A 85 -12.72 -16.12 15.88
C SER A 85 -12.54 -15.99 14.38
N ARG A 86 -11.52 -15.23 13.96
CA ARG A 86 -11.31 -15.01 12.53
C ARG A 86 -11.32 -16.39 11.88
N PRO A 87 -12.17 -16.63 10.87
CA PRO A 87 -12.21 -17.94 10.25
C PRO A 87 -10.80 -18.23 9.72
N GLN A 88 -10.29 -19.43 10.03
CA GLN A 88 -8.91 -19.81 9.74
C GLN A 88 -8.54 -19.60 8.27
N THR A 89 -9.51 -19.76 7.37
CA THR A 89 -9.38 -19.49 5.94
C THR A 89 -9.01 -18.04 5.62
N LEU A 90 -9.58 -17.06 6.32
CA LEU A 90 -9.21 -15.65 6.16
C LEU A 90 -7.80 -15.38 6.69
N VAL A 91 -7.42 -15.96 7.82
CA VAL A 91 -6.05 -15.82 8.37
C VAL A 91 -5.02 -16.43 7.41
N ILE A 92 -5.29 -17.62 6.88
CA ILE A 92 -4.44 -18.27 5.87
C ILE A 92 -4.31 -17.37 4.62
N ASN A 93 -5.43 -16.80 4.15
CA ASN A 93 -5.39 -15.90 2.99
C ASN A 93 -4.63 -14.61 3.29
N GLU A 94 -4.73 -14.08 4.50
CA GLU A 94 -3.97 -12.90 4.94
C GLU A 94 -2.47 -13.19 5.01
N ILE A 95 -2.07 -14.36 5.53
CA ILE A 95 -0.67 -14.81 5.53
C ILE A 95 -0.15 -14.95 4.09
N LYS A 96 -0.93 -15.54 3.19
CA LYS A 96 -0.56 -15.66 1.76
C LYS A 96 -0.47 -14.31 1.05
N ALA A 97 -1.31 -13.35 1.44
CA ALA A 97 -1.33 -12.00 0.91
C ALA A 97 -0.21 -11.12 1.50
N ASN A 98 0.32 -11.46 2.68
CA ASN A 98 1.43 -10.77 3.32
C ASN A 98 2.74 -11.06 2.56
N LYS A 99 2.92 -10.40 1.42
CA LYS A 99 4.10 -10.52 0.56
C LYS A 99 5.02 -9.32 0.78
N LEU A 100 6.32 -9.59 0.89
CA LEU A 100 7.34 -8.55 0.91
C LEU A 100 7.85 -8.34 -0.53
N PRO A 101 7.58 -7.20 -1.18
CA PRO A 101 8.05 -6.98 -2.54
C PRO A 101 9.57 -6.73 -2.55
N LEU A 102 10.23 -7.17 -3.63
CA LEU A 102 11.69 -7.15 -3.74
C LEU A 102 12.30 -5.75 -3.52
N HIS A 103 11.64 -4.70 -4.00
CA HIS A 103 12.14 -3.32 -3.89
C HIS A 103 11.97 -2.70 -2.50
N GLU A 104 11.24 -3.35 -1.59
CA GLU A 104 11.07 -2.92 -0.20
C GLU A 104 12.03 -3.62 0.75
N VAL A 105 12.66 -4.73 0.35
CA VAL A 105 13.54 -5.52 1.22
C VAL A 105 14.72 -4.68 1.72
N GLY A 106 14.95 -4.66 3.04
CA GLY A 106 16.03 -3.93 3.69
C GLY A 106 15.77 -2.43 3.89
N ARG A 107 14.59 -1.92 3.53
CA ARG A 107 14.20 -0.54 3.85
C ARG A 107 13.83 -0.39 5.31
N VAL A 108 14.08 0.80 5.87
CA VAL A 108 13.54 1.16 7.18
C VAL A 108 12.06 1.51 7.03
N VAL A 109 11.21 0.86 7.83
CA VAL A 109 9.77 1.11 7.92
C VAL A 109 9.39 1.30 9.38
N LYS A 110 8.30 2.02 9.63
CA LYS A 110 7.73 2.12 10.98
C LYS A 110 6.80 0.94 11.22
N ASP A 111 6.99 0.25 12.33
CA ASP A 111 6.09 -0.81 12.76
C ASP A 111 4.74 -0.26 13.26
N GLU A 112 3.87 -1.15 13.75
CA GLU A 112 2.55 -0.79 14.30
C GLU A 112 2.65 0.12 15.55
N ASP A 113 3.79 0.08 16.26
CA ASP A 113 4.07 0.87 17.45
C ASP A 113 4.82 2.19 17.11
N GLY A 114 5.16 2.41 15.85
CA GLY A 114 5.88 3.58 15.34
C GLY A 114 7.41 3.49 15.45
N VAL A 115 7.96 2.34 15.80
CA VAL A 115 9.41 2.09 15.90
C VAL A 115 9.97 1.79 14.51
N GLU A 116 11.12 2.38 14.21
CA GLU A 116 11.83 2.15 12.95
C GLU A 116 12.54 0.79 12.97
N VAL A 117 12.12 -0.09 12.08
CA VAL A 117 12.63 -1.46 11.92
C VAL A 117 12.87 -1.76 10.45
N LEU A 118 13.65 -2.78 10.12
CA LEU A 118 13.83 -3.18 8.73
C LEU A 118 12.56 -3.85 8.19
N SER A 119 12.25 -3.64 6.92
CA SER A 119 11.01 -4.11 6.29
C SER A 119 10.82 -5.62 6.37
N HIS A 120 11.90 -6.40 6.26
CA HIS A 120 11.85 -7.86 6.44
C HIS A 120 11.61 -8.27 7.88
N GLN A 121 12.08 -7.48 8.87
CA GLN A 121 11.78 -7.69 10.28
C GLN A 121 10.31 -7.37 10.57
N ALA A 122 9.80 -6.22 10.12
CA ALA A 122 8.39 -5.86 10.24
C ALA A 122 7.47 -6.92 9.60
N TRP A 123 7.84 -7.40 8.42
CA TRP A 123 7.12 -8.46 7.73
C TRP A 123 7.11 -9.78 8.54
N ALA A 124 8.24 -10.17 9.13
CA ALA A 124 8.35 -11.39 9.92
C ALA A 124 7.51 -11.30 11.21
N GLN A 125 7.58 -10.17 11.92
CA GLN A 125 6.77 -9.90 13.11
C GLN A 125 5.27 -9.93 12.81
N ARG A 126 4.84 -9.30 11.70
CA ARG A 126 3.45 -9.36 11.26
C ARG A 126 3.01 -10.78 10.94
N THR A 127 3.85 -11.55 10.25
CA THR A 127 3.59 -12.97 9.96
C THR A 127 3.45 -13.77 11.25
N ARG A 128 4.31 -13.54 12.25
CA ARG A 128 4.22 -14.16 13.57
C ARG A 128 2.90 -13.85 14.27
N LYS A 129 2.45 -12.59 14.23
CA LYS A 129 1.14 -12.17 14.79
C LYS A 129 -0.02 -12.91 14.12
N LEU A 130 0.00 -13.05 12.79
CA LEU A 130 -1.05 -13.78 12.05
C LEU A 130 -1.05 -15.28 12.36
N LEU A 131 0.11 -15.87 12.61
CA LEU A 131 0.22 -17.29 12.97
C LEU A 131 -0.28 -17.61 14.38
N ALA A 132 -0.30 -16.63 15.29
CA ALA A 132 -0.83 -16.83 16.64
C ALA A 132 -2.31 -17.26 16.65
N ASP A 133 -3.06 -16.91 15.61
CA ASP A 133 -4.47 -17.27 15.43
C ASP A 133 -4.65 -18.66 14.78
N ILE A 134 -3.58 -19.33 14.35
CA ILE A 134 -3.64 -20.65 13.69
C ILE A 134 -3.20 -21.75 14.67
N PRO A 135 -3.99 -22.83 14.84
CA PRO A 135 -3.59 -23.98 15.65
C PRO A 135 -2.27 -24.58 15.12
N SER A 136 -1.31 -24.81 16.03
CA SER A 136 -0.03 -25.42 15.69
C SER A 136 -0.24 -26.87 15.22
N GLY A 137 -0.03 -27.12 13.92
CA GLY A 137 -0.14 -28.45 13.30
C GLY A 137 0.41 -28.49 11.88
N ASP A 138 0.29 -29.64 11.21
CA ASP A 138 0.90 -29.92 9.89
C ASP A 138 0.46 -28.95 8.77
N ALA A 139 -0.75 -28.43 8.86
CA ALA A 139 -1.25 -27.40 7.94
C ALA A 139 -0.39 -26.12 7.97
N GLY A 140 0.25 -25.84 9.12
CA GLY A 140 1.20 -24.74 9.26
C GLY A 140 2.46 -24.97 8.42
N MET A 141 2.99 -26.20 8.34
CA MET A 141 4.22 -26.48 7.61
C MET A 141 4.05 -26.33 6.10
N LEU A 142 2.95 -26.83 5.53
CA LEU A 142 2.63 -26.63 4.11
C LEU A 142 2.43 -25.15 3.77
N LEU A 143 1.83 -24.37 4.68
CA LEU A 143 1.72 -22.94 4.51
C LEU A 143 3.10 -22.26 4.52
N MET A 144 4.05 -22.75 5.31
CA MET A 144 5.40 -22.22 5.38
C MET A 144 6.11 -22.36 4.03
N GLU A 145 6.01 -23.50 3.37
CA GLU A 145 6.58 -23.69 2.03
C GLU A 145 6.02 -22.68 1.02
N HIS A 146 4.70 -22.47 1.05
CA HIS A 146 4.06 -21.49 0.18
C HIS A 146 4.53 -20.04 0.46
N VAL A 147 4.67 -19.67 1.73
CA VAL A 147 5.16 -18.33 2.12
C VAL A 147 6.65 -18.19 1.81
N ARG A 148 7.44 -19.25 1.98
CA ARG A 148 8.84 -19.33 1.56
C ARG A 148 8.99 -19.03 0.09
N ASP A 149 8.17 -19.65 -0.77
CA ASP A 149 8.21 -19.41 -2.21
C ASP A 149 7.84 -17.98 -2.61
N GLY A 150 7.01 -17.32 -1.80
CA GLY A 150 6.65 -15.92 -1.96
C GLY A 150 7.73 -14.92 -1.55
N LEU A 151 8.80 -15.34 -0.88
CA LEU A 151 9.86 -14.43 -0.44
C LEU A 151 10.77 -13.99 -1.60
N PRO A 152 11.25 -12.74 -1.57
CA PRO A 152 12.31 -12.24 -2.41
C PRO A 152 13.52 -13.18 -2.47
N VAL A 153 14.07 -13.38 -3.68
CA VAL A 153 15.18 -14.32 -3.93
C VAL A 153 16.40 -14.04 -3.04
N ALA A 154 16.68 -12.78 -2.73
CA ALA A 154 17.78 -12.38 -1.85
C ALA A 154 17.63 -12.96 -0.44
N LEU A 155 16.44 -12.82 0.17
CA LEU A 155 16.14 -13.39 1.48
C LEU A 155 16.16 -14.92 1.44
N ARG A 156 15.55 -15.53 0.42
CA ARG A 156 15.56 -17.00 0.26
C ARG A 156 16.97 -17.56 0.23
N ARG A 157 17.90 -16.89 -0.46
CA ARG A 157 19.30 -17.31 -0.56
C ARG A 157 20.04 -17.25 0.78
N LEU A 158 19.82 -16.18 1.55
CA LEU A 158 20.42 -16.03 2.88
C LEU A 158 19.89 -17.08 3.85
N ILE A 159 18.58 -17.32 3.83
CA ILE A 159 17.92 -18.27 4.73
C ILE A 159 18.23 -19.73 4.35
N ALA A 160 18.37 -20.05 3.06
CA ALA A 160 18.67 -21.40 2.59
C ALA A 160 20.03 -21.93 3.09
N SER A 161 20.92 -21.05 3.53
CA SER A 161 22.19 -21.45 4.15
C SER A 161 21.99 -22.15 5.50
N GLU A 162 20.86 -21.91 6.17
CA GLU A 162 20.54 -22.53 7.45
C GLU A 162 19.80 -23.86 7.25
N THR A 163 20.51 -24.96 7.52
CA THR A 163 20.09 -26.33 7.18
C THR A 163 18.95 -26.90 8.04
N LYS A 164 18.42 -26.17 9.04
CA LYS A 164 17.44 -26.69 10.02
C LYS A 164 16.36 -25.70 10.41
N LEU A 165 15.58 -25.23 9.44
CA LEU A 165 14.41 -24.39 9.68
C LEU A 165 13.13 -25.22 9.57
N ASP A 166 12.90 -26.06 10.58
CA ASP A 166 11.77 -27.00 10.68
C ASP A 166 10.55 -26.42 11.43
N SER A 167 10.64 -25.18 11.93
CA SER A 167 9.53 -24.51 12.61
C SER A 167 9.36 -23.08 12.13
N TRP A 168 8.12 -22.57 12.21
CA TRP A 168 7.80 -21.18 11.89
C TRP A 168 8.60 -20.20 12.75
N GLU A 169 8.76 -20.52 14.02
CA GLU A 169 9.48 -19.66 14.96
C GLU A 169 10.97 -19.53 14.59
N LYS A 170 11.64 -20.66 14.32
CA LYS A 170 13.04 -20.64 13.88
C LYS A 170 13.18 -19.94 12.54
N TRP A 171 12.28 -20.21 11.60
CA TRP A 171 12.32 -19.63 10.26
C TRP A 171 12.11 -18.11 10.28
N LEU A 172 11.14 -17.61 11.05
CA LEU A 172 10.90 -16.17 11.19
C LEU A 172 12.03 -15.49 11.98
N ALA A 173 12.59 -16.15 13.00
CA ALA A 173 13.76 -15.64 13.72
C ALA A 173 14.98 -15.52 12.78
N ALA A 174 15.20 -16.49 11.89
CA ALA A 174 16.24 -16.44 10.88
C ALA A 174 16.04 -15.27 9.91
N VAL A 175 14.81 -15.02 9.46
CA VAL A 175 14.48 -13.84 8.64
C VAL A 175 14.83 -12.55 9.39
N GLU A 176 14.45 -12.44 10.67
CA GLU A 176 14.68 -11.24 11.47
C GLU A 176 16.16 -10.96 11.76
N ALA A 177 16.95 -12.02 11.88
CA ALA A 177 18.39 -11.96 12.13
C ALA A 177 19.23 -11.58 10.90
N ILE A 178 18.62 -11.46 9.71
CA ILE A 178 19.32 -11.05 8.50
C ILE A 178 19.84 -9.62 8.66
N ASP A 179 21.16 -9.50 8.66
CA ASP A 179 21.88 -8.24 8.66
C ASP A 179 21.82 -7.54 7.29
N LEU A 180 21.79 -6.21 7.34
CA LEU A 180 21.70 -5.36 6.15
C LEU A 180 22.92 -5.50 5.23
N HIS A 181 24.11 -5.74 5.77
CA HIS A 181 25.32 -5.93 4.97
C HIS A 181 25.22 -7.20 4.13
N ALA A 182 24.88 -8.34 4.75
CA ALA A 182 24.71 -9.61 4.07
C ALA A 182 23.63 -9.53 2.97
N LEU A 183 22.56 -8.76 3.23
CA LEU A 183 21.53 -8.49 2.24
C LEU A 183 22.05 -7.68 1.04
N ASN A 184 22.85 -6.64 1.28
CA ASN A 184 23.44 -5.83 0.22
C ASN A 184 24.46 -6.60 -0.63
N ASP A 185 25.25 -7.50 -0.03
CA ASP A 185 26.18 -8.37 -0.75
C ASP A 185 25.42 -9.28 -1.74
N VAL A 186 24.30 -9.85 -1.30
CA VAL A 186 23.45 -10.68 -2.16
C VAL A 186 22.75 -9.86 -3.24
N HIS A 187 22.34 -8.62 -2.95
CA HIS A 187 21.79 -7.73 -3.98
C HIS A 187 22.83 -7.43 -5.06
N GLU A 188 24.07 -7.14 -4.67
CA GLU A 188 25.17 -6.89 -5.61
C GLU A 188 25.47 -8.11 -6.47
N GLU A 189 25.54 -9.30 -5.88
CA GLU A 189 25.76 -10.55 -6.62
C GLU A 189 24.64 -10.84 -7.62
N LEU A 190 23.39 -10.52 -7.27
CA LEU A 190 22.22 -10.71 -8.14
C LEU A 190 22.02 -9.58 -9.15
N GLY A 191 22.88 -8.55 -9.16
CA GLY A 191 22.71 -7.35 -9.99
C GLY A 191 21.44 -6.56 -9.67
N LEU A 192 20.94 -6.67 -8.44
CA LEU A 192 19.78 -5.95 -7.95
C LEU A 192 20.22 -4.59 -7.39
N PRO A 193 19.38 -3.54 -7.51
CA PRO A 193 19.69 -2.26 -6.89
C PRO A 193 19.87 -2.46 -5.37
N ARG A 194 20.95 -1.89 -4.82
CA ARG A 194 21.19 -1.88 -3.37
C ARG A 194 19.95 -1.34 -2.68
N SER A 195 19.58 -1.94 -1.54
CA SER A 195 18.50 -1.43 -0.74
C SER A 195 18.91 -0.03 -0.30
N GLY A 196 18.27 0.99 -0.89
CA GLY A 196 18.62 2.38 -0.65
C GLY A 196 18.29 2.75 0.79
N VAL A 197 19.26 2.54 1.68
CA VAL A 197 19.30 3.16 3.01
C VAL A 197 19.75 4.63 2.92
N LEU A 198 20.02 5.11 1.71
CA LEU A 198 20.38 6.50 1.46
C LEU A 198 19.14 7.41 1.59
N GLU A 199 19.14 8.15 2.70
CA GLU A 199 18.78 9.57 2.77
C GLU A 199 17.44 9.93 2.11
N ASN A 200 16.35 9.70 2.83
CA ASN A 200 15.08 10.33 2.45
C ASN A 200 14.28 10.84 3.65
N ASP A 201 14.97 11.59 4.51
CA ASP A 201 14.33 12.47 5.49
C ASP A 201 13.80 13.78 4.87
N SER A 202 13.76 13.94 3.53
CA SER A 202 13.21 15.18 2.96
C SER A 202 12.46 15.12 1.62
N ALA A 203 12.35 13.98 0.92
CA ALA A 203 11.70 13.98 -0.40
C ALA A 203 10.57 12.94 -0.61
N TRP A 204 10.15 12.19 0.41
CA TRP A 204 8.90 11.41 0.35
C TRP A 204 7.79 12.05 1.20
N VAL A 205 7.48 13.31 0.91
CA VAL A 205 6.07 13.74 0.95
C VAL A 205 5.41 13.08 -0.26
N SER A 206 4.43 12.21 -0.03
CA SER A 206 3.66 11.59 -1.11
C SER A 206 3.26 12.62 -2.18
N PRO A 207 3.57 12.42 -3.48
CA PRO A 207 3.10 13.30 -4.55
C PRO A 207 1.57 13.37 -4.63
N SER A 208 0.85 12.45 -3.97
CA SER A 208 -0.61 12.47 -3.89
C SER A 208 -1.22 13.67 -3.17
N ASN A 209 -0.46 14.48 -2.42
CA ASN A 209 -1.03 15.70 -1.81
C ASN A 209 -0.65 16.97 -2.57
N ALA A 210 0.57 17.08 -3.10
CA ALA A 210 1.01 18.28 -3.84
C ALA A 210 0.37 18.37 -5.23
N GLU A 211 0.22 17.24 -5.95
CA GLU A 211 -0.47 17.22 -7.24
C GLU A 211 -1.99 17.42 -7.08
N ASN A 212 -2.57 16.96 -5.95
CA ASN A 212 -3.97 17.21 -5.62
C ASN A 212 -4.22 18.66 -5.19
N GLU A 213 -3.30 19.32 -4.47
CA GLU A 213 -3.42 20.77 -4.21
C GLU A 213 -3.23 21.59 -5.48
N ALA A 214 -2.27 21.25 -6.35
CA ALA A 214 -2.09 21.95 -7.62
C ALA A 214 -3.31 21.77 -8.55
N ALA A 215 -3.88 20.56 -8.62
CA ALA A 215 -5.09 20.27 -9.38
C ALA A 215 -6.33 20.97 -8.79
N LEU A 216 -6.48 21.03 -7.47
CA LEU A 216 -7.57 21.77 -6.82
C LEU A 216 -7.43 23.28 -7.01
N THR A 217 -6.19 23.80 -7.08
CA THR A 217 -5.93 25.22 -7.33
C THR A 217 -6.23 25.61 -8.79
N ASP A 218 -5.87 24.76 -9.77
CA ASP A 218 -6.24 24.96 -11.19
C ASP A 218 -7.75 24.84 -11.41
N ILE A 219 -8.42 23.89 -10.74
CA ILE A 219 -9.89 23.76 -10.78
C ILE A 219 -10.58 24.98 -10.15
N ALA A 220 -10.09 25.49 -9.01
CA ALA A 220 -10.62 26.69 -8.36
C ALA A 220 -10.44 27.96 -9.23
N GLN A 221 -9.30 28.08 -9.93
CA GLN A 221 -9.05 29.18 -10.86
C GLN A 221 -9.93 29.10 -12.12
N ARG A 222 -10.19 27.89 -12.64
CA ARG A 222 -11.05 27.68 -13.82
C ARG A 222 -12.53 27.84 -13.53
N LEU A 223 -12.98 27.59 -12.30
CA LEU A 223 -14.39 27.71 -11.90
C LEU A 223 -14.77 29.12 -11.40
N GLY A 224 -13.84 30.08 -11.39
CA GLY A 224 -14.13 31.45 -10.93
C GLY A 224 -14.58 31.54 -9.47
N VAL A 225 -14.35 30.48 -8.68
CA VAL A 225 -14.74 30.44 -7.27
C VAL A 225 -13.73 31.27 -6.49
N THR A 226 -14.06 32.54 -6.32
CA THR A 226 -13.36 33.42 -5.39
C THR A 226 -13.70 32.96 -3.98
N TYR A 227 -12.84 32.13 -3.39
CA TYR A 227 -12.89 31.90 -1.94
C TYR A 227 -12.58 33.23 -1.26
N MET A 228 -13.60 33.88 -0.71
CA MET A 228 -13.46 34.94 0.27
C MET A 228 -12.76 34.34 1.49
N LEU A 229 -11.43 34.41 1.50
CA LEU A 229 -10.61 34.13 2.68
C LEU A 229 -11.09 35.04 3.81
N SER A 230 -11.68 34.44 4.84
CA SER A 230 -11.93 35.12 6.11
C SER A 230 -10.61 35.69 6.62
N PRO A 231 -10.56 36.96 7.05
CA PRO A 231 -9.35 37.55 7.59
C PRO A 231 -8.93 36.78 8.84
N GLN A 232 -7.76 36.16 8.73
CA GLN A 232 -7.05 35.48 9.79
C GLN A 232 -6.83 36.47 10.94
N ARG A 233 -7.47 36.22 12.09
CA ARG A 233 -7.25 36.99 13.32
C ARG A 233 -5.77 36.85 13.69
N THR A 234 -5.04 37.96 13.62
CA THR A 234 -3.72 38.09 14.22
C THR A 234 -3.84 37.88 15.74
N PRO A 235 -2.99 37.02 16.34
CA PRO A 235 -2.93 36.93 17.79
C PRO A 235 -2.41 38.26 18.37
N PRO A 236 -2.95 38.73 19.51
CA PRO A 236 -2.47 39.94 20.16
C PRO A 236 -1.04 39.74 20.67
N PRO A 237 -0.19 40.79 20.66
CA PRO A 237 1.15 40.71 21.20
C PRO A 237 1.14 40.42 22.72
N PRO A 238 2.16 39.73 23.25
CA PRO A 238 2.23 39.43 24.68
C PRO A 238 2.27 40.72 25.51
N ARG A 239 1.32 40.84 26.45
CA ARG A 239 1.33 41.87 27.49
C ARG A 239 2.64 41.77 28.28
N ARG A 240 3.49 42.78 28.13
CA ARG A 240 4.60 43.02 29.06
C ARG A 240 4.03 43.32 30.44
N VAL A 241 4.40 42.48 31.41
CA VAL A 241 4.22 42.76 32.84
C VAL A 241 5.24 43.84 33.20
N THR A 242 4.77 45.05 33.47
CA THR A 242 5.56 46.13 34.05
C THR A 242 5.79 45.86 35.53
N THR A 243 7.02 45.50 35.87
CA THR A 243 7.55 45.64 37.23
C THR A 243 7.78 47.12 37.54
N PRO A 244 7.37 47.65 38.70
CA PRO A 244 7.75 48.99 39.12
C PRO A 244 9.21 48.96 39.62
N TYR A 245 10.09 49.73 38.97
CA TYR A 245 11.43 50.02 39.50
C TYR A 245 11.63 51.53 39.67
N THR A 246 12.17 51.82 40.84
CA THR A 246 12.56 53.05 41.51
C THR A 246 13.55 53.90 40.67
N PRO A 247 13.50 55.25 40.74
CA PRO A 247 14.43 56.08 39.98
C PRO A 247 15.71 56.38 40.78
N ALA A 248 16.86 56.35 40.12
CA ALA A 248 17.97 57.25 40.44
C ALA A 248 19.08 57.26 39.37
N ALA A 249 19.55 58.48 39.13
CA ALA A 249 20.89 58.91 38.72
C ALA A 249 21.28 58.89 37.23
N ALA A 250 21.58 60.13 36.80
CA ALA A 250 22.10 60.58 35.54
C ALA A 250 23.49 60.04 35.17
N ARG A 251 23.79 59.99 33.86
CA ARG A 251 25.01 60.62 33.32
C ARG A 251 24.98 60.81 31.81
N LEU A 252 25.67 61.88 31.42
CA LEU A 252 25.85 62.50 30.11
C LEU A 252 26.55 61.61 29.07
N SER A 253 26.22 61.84 27.79
CA SER A 253 27.12 62.31 26.72
C SER A 253 26.86 61.66 25.35
N GLN A 254 26.56 62.53 24.37
CA GLN A 254 26.59 62.37 22.90
C GLN A 254 28.04 62.14 22.37
N PRO A 255 28.35 62.01 21.04
CA PRO A 255 27.54 62.30 19.82
C PRO A 255 27.61 61.29 18.64
N GLU A 256 26.79 61.66 17.64
CA GLU A 256 26.70 61.32 16.20
C GLU A 256 27.89 60.63 15.49
N PHE A 257 27.60 59.78 14.50
CA PHE A 257 28.23 59.85 13.16
C PHE A 257 27.35 59.15 12.09
N THR A 258 26.80 59.98 11.21
CA THR A 258 26.67 59.91 9.74
C THR A 258 26.25 58.64 9.00
N SER A 259 25.17 58.85 8.24
CA SER A 259 24.66 58.12 7.09
C SER A 259 25.60 58.06 5.87
N ARG A 260 25.50 57.00 5.04
CA ARG A 260 25.50 57.05 3.55
C ARG A 260 25.38 55.66 2.87
N PRO A 261 25.08 55.59 1.56
CA PRO A 261 24.22 54.55 0.98
C PRO A 261 24.86 53.72 -0.16
N SER A 262 24.03 52.82 -0.69
CA SER A 262 24.03 52.07 -1.96
C SER A 262 25.05 52.40 -3.07
N GLN A 263 25.60 51.33 -3.66
CA GLN A 263 25.91 51.24 -5.10
C GLN A 263 25.79 49.77 -5.58
N PRO A 264 25.21 49.52 -6.77
CA PRO A 264 25.23 48.24 -7.47
C PRO A 264 26.43 48.15 -8.44
N ARG A 265 26.94 46.95 -8.72
CA ARG A 265 27.82 46.73 -9.89
C ARG A 265 27.29 45.60 -10.75
N TYR A 266 26.89 46.02 -11.94
CA TYR A 266 26.71 45.26 -13.17
C TYR A 266 28.08 45.08 -13.85
N ASN A 267 28.36 43.94 -14.47
CA ASN A 267 29.14 43.82 -15.71
C ASN A 267 29.12 42.37 -16.27
N PRO A 268 29.39 42.19 -17.59
CA PRO A 268 28.53 41.41 -18.50
C PRO A 268 29.23 40.12 -19.06
N PRO A 269 28.66 39.40 -20.06
CA PRO A 269 28.95 38.00 -20.32
C PRO A 269 30.06 37.75 -21.36
N THR A 270 30.65 36.55 -21.30
CA THR A 270 31.49 35.98 -22.37
C THR A 270 31.08 34.52 -22.61
N TYR A 271 30.67 34.23 -23.85
CA TYR A 271 30.59 32.90 -24.49
C TYR A 271 31.71 32.83 -25.55
N PRO A 272 31.90 31.73 -26.32
CA PRO A 272 31.89 30.30 -25.99
C PRO A 272 33.18 29.61 -26.51
N SER A 273 33.40 28.32 -26.20
CA SER A 273 34.34 27.48 -26.95
C SER A 273 33.90 26.02 -26.97
N THR A 274 33.55 25.57 -28.17
CA THR A 274 33.33 24.19 -28.61
C THR A 274 34.66 23.45 -28.81
N PRO A 275 34.71 22.12 -28.62
CA PRO A 275 35.64 21.26 -29.34
C PRO A 275 34.94 20.36 -30.39
N PRO A 276 35.69 19.86 -31.39
CA PRO A 276 35.16 19.39 -32.67
C PRO A 276 34.72 17.91 -32.69
N GLN A 277 33.80 17.64 -33.62
CA GLN A 277 33.36 16.31 -34.01
C GLN A 277 34.46 15.50 -34.71
N ARG A 278 34.53 14.21 -34.38
CA ARG A 278 35.37 13.21 -35.05
C ARG A 278 34.52 12.50 -36.12
N GLY A 279 34.94 12.61 -37.38
CA GLY A 279 34.30 11.95 -38.51
C GLY A 279 34.53 10.43 -38.54
N PRO A 280 33.74 9.70 -39.37
CA PRO A 280 33.87 8.24 -39.53
C PRO A 280 34.89 7.88 -40.63
N PRO A 281 35.59 6.74 -40.54
CA PRO A 281 36.39 6.24 -41.65
C PRO A 281 35.55 5.44 -42.67
N PRO A 282 35.93 5.43 -43.97
CA PRO A 282 35.23 4.73 -45.05
C PRO A 282 35.84 3.37 -45.45
N HIS A 283 34.99 2.52 -46.02
CA HIS A 283 35.16 1.54 -47.11
C HIS A 283 36.27 0.45 -47.13
N MET A 284 35.85 -0.73 -47.65
CA MET A 284 36.51 -1.71 -48.55
C MET A 284 36.32 -3.16 -48.02
N LEU A 285 35.37 -3.94 -48.54
CA LEU A 285 35.46 -4.82 -49.71
C LEU A 285 36.52 -5.93 -49.64
N SER A 286 36.01 -7.16 -49.74
CA SER A 286 36.53 -8.32 -50.47
C SER A 286 37.83 -8.97 -49.98
N SER A 287 37.75 -10.25 -49.62
CA SER A 287 38.54 -11.31 -50.28
C SER A 287 38.09 -12.71 -49.86
N SER A 288 37.72 -13.49 -50.86
CA SER A 288 37.66 -14.95 -50.90
C SER A 288 39.07 -15.53 -51.02
N PHE A 289 39.42 -16.53 -50.21
CA PHE A 289 40.36 -17.66 -50.45
C PHE A 289 40.16 -18.60 -49.24
N GLY A 290 39.85 -19.89 -49.31
CA GLY A 290 40.32 -20.92 -50.24
C GLY A 290 41.62 -21.53 -49.70
N GLY A 291 41.56 -22.57 -48.85
CA GLY A 291 42.77 -23.28 -48.42
C GLY A 291 42.64 -24.26 -47.25
N SER A 292 42.68 -25.54 -47.61
CA SER A 292 42.83 -26.80 -46.85
C SER A 292 43.45 -26.84 -45.44
N ALA A 293 42.81 -27.72 -44.64
CA ALA A 293 43.35 -28.82 -43.83
C ALA A 293 44.23 -28.55 -42.59
N THR A 294 43.76 -29.04 -41.44
CA THR A 294 44.48 -30.01 -40.59
C THR A 294 43.53 -30.66 -39.57
N MET A 295 43.86 -31.88 -39.17
CA MET A 295 43.08 -32.79 -38.31
C MET A 295 43.23 -32.54 -36.80
N ARG A 296 42.23 -33.07 -36.06
CA ARG A 296 42.19 -33.60 -34.67
C ARG A 296 41.50 -32.72 -33.60
N PRO A 297 40.94 -33.31 -32.52
CA PRO A 297 40.20 -34.58 -32.44
C PRO A 297 38.91 -34.49 -31.57
N GLY A 298 37.99 -35.43 -31.84
CA GLY A 298 37.20 -36.11 -30.80
C GLY A 298 36.14 -35.32 -30.04
N ASN A 299 34.91 -35.30 -30.58
CA ASN A 299 33.73 -35.19 -29.72
C ASN A 299 32.80 -36.37 -29.99
N ILE A 300 32.62 -37.16 -28.95
CA ILE A 300 31.80 -38.38 -28.88
C ILE A 300 30.37 -37.92 -28.60
N PHE A 301 29.38 -38.58 -29.21
CA PHE A 301 27.94 -38.25 -29.24
C PHE A 301 27.44 -37.44 -30.45
N ALA A 302 27.60 -38.03 -31.64
CA ALA A 302 26.68 -37.79 -32.76
C ALA A 302 26.52 -39.07 -33.61
N LYS A 303 25.53 -39.90 -33.26
CA LYS A 303 24.84 -40.82 -34.18
C LYS A 303 23.41 -41.02 -33.66
N HIS A 304 22.49 -40.20 -34.14
CA HIS A 304 21.28 -40.68 -34.83
C HIS A 304 20.63 -39.47 -35.52
N VAL A 305 20.42 -39.65 -36.82
CA VAL A 305 20.04 -38.65 -37.81
C VAL A 305 18.80 -39.18 -38.53
N LEU A 306 17.91 -38.25 -38.90
CA LEU A 306 16.78 -38.33 -39.85
C LEU A 306 15.43 -38.87 -39.35
N ALA A 307 14.53 -37.94 -39.03
CA ALA A 307 13.24 -37.77 -39.73
C ALA A 307 12.52 -36.52 -39.20
N THR A 308 12.57 -35.41 -39.93
CA THR A 308 11.70 -34.24 -39.72
C THR A 308 10.78 -34.06 -40.91
N PRO A 309 9.45 -34.14 -40.71
CA PRO A 309 8.49 -33.49 -41.59
C PRO A 309 7.82 -32.30 -40.88
N GLY A 310 7.81 -31.18 -41.60
CA GLY A 310 6.75 -30.18 -41.69
C GLY A 310 5.95 -29.75 -40.45
N SER A 311 5.99 -28.45 -40.16
CA SER A 311 5.00 -27.74 -39.34
C SER A 311 3.55 -28.03 -39.73
N PRO A 312 2.66 -28.22 -38.74
CA PRO A 312 1.25 -27.90 -38.90
C PRO A 312 0.83 -26.80 -37.91
N SER A 313 0.60 -25.61 -38.45
CA SER A 313 -0.28 -24.60 -37.85
C SER A 313 -1.73 -24.96 -38.19
N ALA A 314 -2.30 -25.97 -37.54
CA ALA A 314 -3.73 -26.25 -37.55
C ALA A 314 -4.06 -27.24 -36.42
N GLY A 315 -4.85 -26.81 -35.44
CA GLY A 315 -5.37 -27.69 -34.38
C GLY A 315 -4.64 -27.56 -33.04
N ARG A 316 -4.91 -26.48 -32.29
CA ARG A 316 -4.83 -26.56 -30.83
C ARG A 316 -6.21 -26.92 -30.32
N GLY A 317 -6.37 -28.22 -30.06
CA GLY A 317 -7.43 -28.75 -29.21
C GLY A 317 -7.27 -28.30 -27.77
N ASP A 318 -8.36 -28.44 -27.03
CA ASP A 318 -8.64 -27.88 -25.71
C ASP A 318 -7.59 -28.20 -24.64
N PRO A 319 -7.24 -27.24 -23.76
CA PRO A 319 -6.47 -27.53 -22.56
C PRO A 319 -7.41 -28.02 -21.45
N ALA A 320 -7.70 -29.32 -21.44
CA ALA A 320 -8.13 -30.02 -20.24
C ALA A 320 -6.91 -30.17 -19.32
N GLY A 321 -6.75 -29.32 -18.31
CA GLY A 321 -5.60 -29.44 -17.41
C GLY A 321 -5.43 -28.41 -16.30
N LEU A 322 -6.41 -27.54 -16.03
CA LEU A 322 -6.44 -26.75 -14.81
C LEU A 322 -7.75 -27.08 -14.10
N SER A 323 -7.66 -27.60 -12.88
CA SER A 323 -8.80 -27.83 -11.99
C SER A 323 -9.36 -26.49 -11.51
N GLY A 324 -9.99 -25.74 -12.42
CA GLY A 324 -11.03 -24.79 -12.09
C GLY A 324 -12.34 -25.57 -11.98
N ASP A 325 -13.12 -25.28 -10.96
CA ASP A 325 -14.50 -25.74 -10.88
C ASP A 325 -15.23 -25.26 -12.15
N PRO A 326 -15.70 -26.17 -13.04
CA PRO A 326 -16.33 -25.77 -14.30
C PRO A 326 -17.60 -24.95 -14.07
N ALA A 327 -18.23 -25.07 -12.89
CA ALA A 327 -19.34 -24.20 -12.50
C ALA A 327 -18.87 -22.77 -12.20
N ARG A 328 -17.71 -22.62 -11.56
CA ARG A 328 -17.07 -21.32 -11.30
C ARG A 328 -16.57 -20.67 -12.59
N ASP A 329 -15.99 -21.43 -13.50
CA ASP A 329 -15.55 -20.91 -14.80
C ASP A 329 -16.75 -20.53 -15.68
N ALA A 330 -17.83 -21.32 -15.65
CA ALA A 330 -19.09 -20.98 -16.31
C ALA A 330 -19.80 -19.78 -15.67
N GLU A 331 -19.71 -19.58 -14.35
CA GLU A 331 -20.24 -18.42 -13.63
C GLU A 331 -19.41 -17.16 -13.89
N LEU A 332 -18.08 -17.28 -13.92
CA LEU A 332 -17.19 -16.18 -14.29
C LEU A 332 -17.40 -15.78 -15.75
N ALA A 333 -17.51 -16.75 -16.66
CA ALA A 333 -17.86 -16.49 -18.06
C ALA A 333 -19.26 -15.87 -18.19
N ARG A 334 -20.27 -16.32 -17.43
CA ARG A 334 -21.60 -15.67 -17.38
C ARG A 334 -21.53 -14.25 -16.81
N THR A 335 -20.74 -14.01 -15.78
CA THR A 335 -20.59 -12.68 -15.16
C THR A 335 -19.85 -11.72 -16.09
N LEU A 336 -18.78 -12.18 -16.74
CA LEU A 336 -18.02 -11.42 -17.73
C LEU A 336 -18.83 -11.15 -19.01
N ASN A 337 -19.67 -12.10 -19.44
CA ASN A 337 -20.52 -11.94 -20.63
C ASN A 337 -21.83 -11.18 -20.36
N SER A 338 -22.35 -11.18 -19.14
CA SER A 338 -23.63 -10.53 -18.83
C SER A 338 -23.53 -9.02 -18.66
N ASN A 339 -22.34 -8.44 -18.48
CA ASN A 339 -22.15 -6.99 -18.35
C ASN A 339 -20.72 -6.48 -18.64
N PRO A 340 -20.06 -6.82 -19.77
CA PRO A 340 -18.92 -6.04 -20.17
C PRO A 340 -19.43 -4.63 -20.49
N ARG A 341 -19.03 -3.63 -19.70
CA ARG A 341 -19.25 -2.22 -20.07
C ARG A 341 -18.42 -1.94 -21.31
N LEU A 342 -19.00 -2.22 -22.47
CA LEU A 342 -18.44 -1.88 -23.77
C LEU A 342 -18.84 -0.44 -24.09
N TYR A 343 -17.85 0.35 -24.48
CA TYR A 343 -18.03 1.75 -24.84
C TYR A 343 -17.95 1.86 -26.37
N GLY A 344 -18.87 2.63 -26.96
CA GLY A 344 -18.80 2.99 -28.38
C GLY A 344 -17.58 3.86 -28.66
N THR A 345 -17.30 4.15 -29.93
CA THR A 345 -16.19 5.01 -30.34
C THR A 345 -16.52 6.50 -30.35
N ASP A 346 -17.75 6.88 -29.99
CA ASP A 346 -18.19 8.27 -29.93
C ASP A 346 -17.61 9.02 -28.71
N ALA A 347 -17.59 10.35 -28.79
CA ALA A 347 -16.98 11.19 -27.75
C ALA A 347 -17.64 11.01 -26.36
N ALA A 348 -18.95 10.75 -26.30
CA ALA A 348 -19.65 10.55 -25.03
C ALA A 348 -19.26 9.20 -24.40
N SER A 349 -19.10 8.16 -25.21
CA SER A 349 -18.57 6.86 -24.79
C SER A 349 -17.14 6.95 -24.25
N VAL A 350 -16.26 7.72 -24.91
CA VAL A 350 -14.88 7.97 -24.44
C VAL A 350 -14.87 8.70 -23.09
N GLN A 351 -15.74 9.71 -22.93
CA GLN A 351 -15.85 10.45 -21.67
C GLN A 351 -16.35 9.54 -20.53
N ARG A 352 -17.34 8.67 -20.81
CA ARG A 352 -17.87 7.73 -19.83
C ARG A 352 -16.84 6.66 -19.43
N TYR A 353 -16.08 6.13 -20.39
CA TYR A 353 -14.97 5.23 -20.13
C TYR A 353 -13.93 5.88 -19.20
N THR A 354 -13.57 7.14 -19.46
CA THR A 354 -12.60 7.87 -18.65
C THR A 354 -13.09 8.04 -17.20
N ALA A 355 -14.36 8.41 -17.02
CA ALA A 355 -14.97 8.55 -15.69
C ALA A 355 -15.04 7.22 -14.93
N ASP A 356 -15.47 6.13 -15.59
CA ASP A 356 -15.57 4.81 -14.98
C ASP A 356 -14.18 4.24 -14.63
N THR A 357 -13.18 4.47 -15.49
CA THR A 357 -11.79 4.04 -15.23
C THR A 357 -11.21 4.79 -14.03
N THR A 358 -11.44 6.11 -13.94
CA THR A 358 -11.00 6.93 -12.80
C THR A 358 -11.67 6.48 -11.50
N SER A 359 -12.97 6.19 -11.54
CA SER A 359 -13.72 5.64 -10.39
C SER A 359 -13.16 4.29 -9.94
N TRP A 360 -12.85 3.40 -10.89
CA TRP A 360 -12.27 2.10 -10.60
C TRP A 360 -10.86 2.20 -9.99
N MET A 361 -10.01 3.09 -10.51
CA MET A 361 -8.65 3.30 -9.98
C MET A 361 -8.66 3.90 -8.56
N THR A 362 -9.63 4.76 -8.24
CA THR A 362 -9.75 5.40 -6.92
C THR A 362 -10.41 4.49 -5.88
N SER A 363 -11.21 3.51 -6.29
CA SER A 363 -11.84 2.53 -5.39
C SER A 363 -11.87 1.11 -5.98
N PRO A 364 -10.72 0.43 -6.07
CA PRO A 364 -10.63 -0.91 -6.66
C PRO A 364 -11.28 -2.01 -5.81
N ARG A 365 -11.78 -1.68 -4.61
CA ARG A 365 -12.45 -2.62 -3.69
C ARG A 365 -13.95 -2.77 -3.95
N ASN A 366 -14.54 -1.88 -4.75
CA ASN A 366 -15.88 -2.13 -5.25
C ASN A 366 -15.75 -3.18 -6.35
N TYR A 367 -16.49 -4.29 -6.24
CA TYR A 367 -16.54 -5.41 -7.18
C TYR A 367 -17.03 -5.03 -8.61
N ALA A 368 -16.89 -3.76 -9.01
CA ALA A 368 -17.14 -3.30 -10.35
C ALA A 368 -16.11 -3.91 -11.31
N LEU A 369 -16.61 -4.52 -12.37
CA LEU A 369 -15.79 -5.03 -13.47
C LEU A 369 -14.97 -3.89 -14.08
N PHE A 370 -13.74 -4.19 -14.47
CA PHE A 370 -12.87 -3.22 -15.12
C PHE A 370 -13.48 -2.72 -16.43
N PRO A 371 -13.57 -1.39 -16.67
CA PRO A 371 -14.11 -0.84 -17.92
C PRO A 371 -13.14 -1.07 -19.07
N PHE A 372 -13.61 -1.59 -20.20
CA PHE A 372 -12.77 -1.85 -21.38
C PHE A 372 -12.67 -0.63 -22.31
N SER A 373 -11.57 -0.50 -23.04
CA SER A 373 -11.36 0.66 -23.92
C SER A 373 -12.46 0.81 -24.98
N PRO A 374 -12.86 2.04 -25.32
CA PRO A 374 -13.80 2.33 -26.40
C PRO A 374 -13.44 1.63 -27.71
N GLY A 375 -14.43 1.00 -28.36
CA GLY A 375 -14.24 0.30 -29.63
C GLY A 375 -13.59 -1.09 -29.53
N THR A 376 -13.29 -1.57 -28.32
CA THR A 376 -12.86 -2.95 -28.11
C THR A 376 -14.05 -3.90 -27.96
N VAL A 377 -13.83 -5.20 -28.19
CA VAL A 377 -14.85 -6.24 -28.00
C VAL A 377 -14.71 -6.92 -26.63
N ALA A 378 -15.73 -7.67 -26.23
CA ALA A 378 -15.74 -8.39 -24.96
C ALA A 378 -14.60 -9.42 -24.87
N PRO A 379 -13.99 -9.62 -23.69
CA PRO A 379 -12.99 -10.66 -23.48
C PRO A 379 -13.48 -12.05 -23.92
N GLY A 380 -12.61 -12.81 -24.58
CA GLY A 380 -12.94 -14.17 -25.04
C GLY A 380 -13.66 -14.21 -26.39
N SER A 381 -13.82 -13.07 -27.07
CA SER A 381 -14.41 -13.01 -28.41
C SER A 381 -13.46 -13.46 -29.52
N LYS A 382 -12.24 -13.92 -29.17
CA LYS A 382 -11.10 -14.16 -30.09
C LYS A 382 -10.48 -12.86 -30.62
N GLU A 383 -10.55 -11.81 -29.83
CA GLU A 383 -9.95 -10.53 -30.13
C GLU A 383 -8.42 -10.56 -30.05
N CYS A 384 -7.76 -9.65 -30.74
CA CYS A 384 -6.34 -9.45 -30.55
C CYS A 384 -6.09 -8.80 -29.20
N TRP A 385 -5.31 -9.46 -28.33
CA TRP A 385 -5.01 -8.93 -26.98
C TRP A 385 -4.25 -7.60 -26.98
N ASN A 386 -3.66 -7.18 -28.10
CA ASN A 386 -2.91 -5.93 -28.16
C ASN A 386 -3.78 -4.71 -28.55
N CYS A 387 -4.81 -4.90 -29.38
CA CYS A 387 -5.71 -3.82 -29.83
C CYS A 387 -7.17 -3.99 -29.38
N GLY A 388 -7.52 -5.13 -28.78
CA GLY A 388 -8.86 -5.40 -28.26
C GLY A 388 -9.96 -5.53 -29.31
N THR A 389 -9.62 -5.60 -30.61
CA THR A 389 -10.60 -5.69 -31.71
C THR A 389 -10.59 -7.06 -32.38
N LEU A 390 -11.71 -7.42 -33.02
CA LEU A 390 -11.76 -8.50 -33.99
C LEU A 390 -11.30 -7.98 -35.35
N THR A 391 -10.28 -8.59 -35.93
CA THR A 391 -9.81 -8.24 -37.27
C THR A 391 -10.06 -9.36 -38.25
N SER A 392 -10.22 -8.99 -39.52
CA SER A 392 -10.21 -9.92 -40.65
C SER A 392 -9.07 -9.52 -41.59
N PRO A 393 -8.01 -10.34 -41.76
CA PRO A 393 -7.80 -11.64 -41.12
C PRO A 393 -7.54 -11.53 -39.60
N PRO A 394 -7.84 -12.59 -38.81
CA PRO A 394 -7.46 -12.64 -37.41
C PRO A 394 -5.94 -12.56 -37.26
N HIS A 395 -5.47 -11.81 -36.26
CA HIS A 395 -4.04 -11.71 -35.95
C HIS A 395 -3.78 -11.83 -34.45
N GLY A 396 -2.60 -12.33 -34.09
CA GLY A 396 -2.16 -12.41 -32.69
C GLY A 396 -1.46 -11.14 -32.23
N ALA A 397 -1.26 -10.98 -30.93
CA ALA A 397 -0.61 -9.78 -30.36
C ALA A 397 0.75 -9.44 -31.01
N GLY A 398 1.54 -10.46 -31.39
CA GLY A 398 2.85 -10.29 -32.03
C GLY A 398 2.81 -9.80 -33.48
N SER A 399 1.70 -9.96 -34.19
CA SER A 399 1.50 -9.47 -35.56
C SER A 399 0.52 -8.29 -35.63
N CYS A 400 0.21 -7.68 -34.49
CA CYS A 400 -0.70 -6.54 -34.40
C CYS A 400 -0.05 -5.26 -34.91
N THR A 401 -0.58 -4.73 -36.01
CA THR A 401 -0.17 -3.45 -36.62
C THR A 401 -1.08 -2.28 -36.26
N SER A 402 -2.08 -2.49 -35.40
CA SER A 402 -2.97 -1.42 -34.94
C SER A 402 -2.17 -0.32 -34.25
N ALA A 403 -2.40 0.94 -34.68
CA ALA A 403 -1.87 2.12 -34.00
C ALA A 403 -2.51 2.30 -32.61
N THR A 404 -3.77 1.90 -32.47
CA THR A 404 -4.50 1.94 -31.21
C THR A 404 -4.22 0.66 -30.42
N ARG A 405 -3.39 0.78 -29.38
CA ARG A 405 -3.14 -0.29 -28.42
C ARG A 405 -4.00 -0.09 -27.19
N ILE A 406 -4.49 -1.18 -26.62
CA ILE A 406 -5.20 -1.12 -25.34
C ILE A 406 -4.22 -0.81 -24.20
N PRO A 407 -4.68 -0.18 -23.10
CA PRO A 407 -3.88 0.04 -21.91
C PRO A 407 -3.29 -1.25 -21.34
N ARG A 408 -2.11 -1.17 -20.73
CA ARG A 408 -1.40 -2.35 -20.18
C ARG A 408 -2.21 -3.08 -19.11
N ILE A 409 -2.99 -2.34 -18.32
CA ILE A 409 -3.88 -2.92 -17.31
C ILE A 409 -4.99 -3.75 -17.95
N GLU A 410 -5.58 -3.27 -19.05
CA GLU A 410 -6.59 -3.99 -19.81
C GLU A 410 -6.00 -5.25 -20.46
N TYR A 411 -4.79 -5.15 -21.02
CA TYR A 411 -4.04 -6.29 -21.55
C TYR A 411 -3.88 -7.42 -20.52
N ASN A 412 -3.56 -7.07 -19.26
CA ASN A 412 -3.39 -8.06 -18.19
C ASN A 412 -4.72 -8.71 -17.77
N ILE A 413 -5.85 -8.02 -17.96
CA ILE A 413 -7.19 -8.51 -17.60
C ILE A 413 -7.77 -9.41 -18.71
N ARG A 414 -7.41 -9.14 -19.97
CA ARG A 414 -7.83 -9.96 -21.13
C ARG A 414 -7.05 -11.28 -21.27
N ARG A 415 -5.88 -11.37 -20.65
CA ARG A 415 -5.01 -12.55 -20.64
C ARG A 415 -5.35 -13.45 -19.45
#